data_AF-A0A6C0QML1-F1
#
_entry.id   AF-A0A6C0QML1-F1
#
_cell.length_a   1.000
_cell.length_b   1.000
_cell.length_c   1.000
_cell.angle_alpha   90.00
_cell.angle_beta   90.00
_cell.angle_gamma   90.00
#
_symmetry.space_group_name_H-M   'P 1'
#
loop_
_entity.id
_entity.type
_entity.pdbx_description
1 polymer ?
#
loop_
_entity_poly.entity_id
_entity_poly.type
_entity_poly.pdbx_seq_one_letter_code
_entity_poly.pdbx_strand_id
1 'polypeptide(L)'
;MDKMQVRANFFEISDRMVARIFQTIDQSLRNVGKRTNIIDEETNVSYCISYSLDDRMTISVVDLGPIPNASLLPILEPIYGEPEMYAKPWVINPDYTILIMFWENATINTNQGVLQ
;
A
#
# COMPACT_ATOMS: atom_id res chain seq x y z
N MET A 1 17.88 14.55 4.82
CA MET A 1 17.60 14.01 3.48
C MET A 1 16.56 14.92 2.86
N ASP A 2 16.87 15.54 1.73
CA ASP A 2 15.92 16.42 1.04
C ASP A 2 14.81 15.59 0.39
N LYS A 3 13.56 16.02 0.53
CA LYS A 3 12.42 15.40 -0.15
C LYS A 3 12.47 15.81 -1.63
N MET A 4 12.67 14.84 -2.52
CA MET A 4 12.66 15.05 -3.96
C MET A 4 11.28 14.66 -4.51
N GLN A 5 10.66 15.55 -5.30
CA GLN A 5 9.45 15.19 -6.03
C GLN A 5 9.80 14.23 -7.15
N VAL A 6 9.06 13.13 -7.24
CA VAL A 6 9.21 12.10 -8.27
C VAL A 6 7.88 11.87 -8.97
N ARG A 7 7.93 11.59 -10.27
CA ARG A 7 6.76 11.14 -11.03
C ARG A 7 6.35 9.75 -10.54
N ALA A 8 5.05 9.50 -10.49
CA ALA A 8 4.48 8.18 -10.21
C ALA A 8 3.46 7.79 -11.28
N ASN A 9 3.22 6.48 -11.42
CA ASN A 9 2.17 5.94 -12.26
C ASN A 9 0.89 5.71 -11.45
N PHE A 10 -0.24 5.92 -12.13
CA PHE A 10 -1.57 5.64 -11.61
C PHE A 10 -2.29 4.78 -12.66
N PHE A 11 -2.51 3.53 -12.32
CA PHE A 11 -3.22 2.55 -13.11
C PHE A 11 -4.55 2.23 -12.45
N GLU A 12 -5.47 1.68 -13.24
CA GLU A 12 -6.71 1.13 -12.71
C GLU A 12 -6.42 -0.16 -11.94
N ILE A 13 -6.89 -0.25 -10.69
CA ILE A 13 -6.83 -1.47 -9.88
C ILE A 13 -8.22 -2.11 -9.97
N SER A 14 -8.28 -3.38 -10.36
CA SER A 14 -9.56 -4.10 -10.48
C SER A 14 -10.28 -4.17 -9.13
N ASP A 15 -11.61 -4.12 -9.14
CA ASP A 15 -12.45 -4.21 -7.92
C ASP A 15 -12.12 -5.45 -7.08
N ARG A 16 -11.84 -6.58 -7.76
CA ARG A 16 -11.41 -7.82 -7.11
C ARG A 16 -10.11 -7.61 -6.32
N MET A 17 -9.14 -6.90 -6.90
CA MET A 17 -7.86 -6.65 -6.24
C MET A 17 -8.02 -5.64 -5.10
N VAL A 18 -8.82 -4.58 -5.29
CA VAL A 18 -9.18 -3.64 -4.21
C VAL A 18 -9.78 -4.38 -3.02
N ALA A 19 -10.75 -5.26 -3.24
CA ALA A 19 -11.37 -6.05 -2.18
C ALA A 19 -10.35 -6.95 -1.44
N ARG A 20 -9.43 -7.60 -2.16
CA ARG A 20 -8.37 -8.42 -1.54
C ARG A 20 -7.39 -7.58 -0.72
N ILE A 21 -7.09 -6.37 -1.16
CA ILE A 21 -6.21 -5.44 -0.44
C ILE A 21 -6.86 -5.04 0.88
N PHE A 22 -8.13 -4.62 0.88
CA PHE A 22 -8.84 -4.29 2.12
C PHE A 22 -8.95 -5.51 3.07
N GLN A 23 -9.27 -6.69 2.54
CA GLN A 23 -9.29 -7.91 3.35
C GLN A 23 -7.92 -8.18 3.99
N THR A 24 -6.84 -7.87 3.29
CA THR A 24 -5.47 -8.09 3.79
C THR A 24 -5.06 -7.03 4.80
N ILE A 25 -5.52 -5.79 4.66
CA ILE A 25 -5.39 -4.74 5.68
C ILE A 25 -6.07 -5.21 6.98
N ASP A 26 -7.33 -5.67 6.91
CA ASP A 26 -8.08 -6.19 8.06
C ASP A 26 -7.39 -7.38 8.73
N GLN A 27 -6.84 -8.30 7.94
CA GLN A 27 -6.09 -9.43 8.46
C GLN A 27 -4.78 -9.01 9.12
N SER A 28 -4.09 -8.01 8.56
CA SER A 28 -2.82 -7.51 9.08
C SER A 28 -3.00 -6.76 10.40
N LEU A 29 -4.10 -6.01 10.56
CA LEU A 29 -4.53 -5.42 11.83
C LEU A 29 -4.68 -6.46 12.95
N ARG A 30 -5.19 -7.65 12.62
CA ARG A 30 -5.36 -8.76 13.58
C ARG A 30 -4.07 -9.55 13.82
N ASN A 31 -3.06 -9.36 12.97
CA ASN A 31 -1.80 -10.12 12.97
C ASN A 31 -0.59 -9.17 13.01
N VAL A 32 -0.59 -8.25 13.98
CA VAL A 32 0.49 -7.26 14.17
C VAL A 32 1.86 -7.94 14.20
N GLY A 33 2.83 -7.35 13.50
CA GLY A 33 4.18 -7.87 13.35
C GLY A 33 4.36 -8.87 12.21
N LYS A 34 3.27 -9.29 11.53
CA LYS A 34 3.36 -10.11 10.31
C LYS A 34 3.19 -9.26 9.05
N ARG A 35 3.81 -9.74 7.97
CA ARG A 35 3.70 -9.18 6.62
C ARG A 35 2.90 -10.14 5.77
N THR A 36 1.96 -9.61 5.01
CA THR A 36 1.17 -10.38 4.05
C THR A 36 1.40 -9.82 2.66
N ASN A 37 1.77 -10.69 1.72
CA ASN A 37 2.00 -10.33 0.32
C ASN A 37 0.82 -10.80 -0.54
N ILE A 38 0.37 -9.94 -1.45
CA ILE A 38 -0.59 -10.25 -2.50
C ILE A 38 0.07 -9.92 -3.82
N ILE A 39 -0.06 -10.80 -4.80
CA ILE A 39 0.36 -10.53 -6.17
C ILE A 39 -0.91 -10.44 -7.01
N ASP A 40 -1.02 -9.36 -7.79
CA ASP A 40 -1.96 -9.29 -8.88
C ASP A 40 -1.37 -10.00 -10.10
N GLU A 41 -1.89 -11.17 -10.43
CA GLU A 41 -1.38 -12.00 -11.52
C GLU A 41 -1.61 -11.38 -12.91
N GLU A 42 -2.58 -10.47 -13.03
CA GLU A 42 -2.91 -9.81 -14.31
C GLU A 42 -1.90 -8.72 -14.65
N THR A 43 -1.46 -7.98 -13.64
CA THR A 43 -0.55 -6.81 -13.79
C THR A 43 0.87 -7.10 -13.30
N ASN A 44 1.08 -8.22 -12.60
CA ASN A 44 2.31 -8.60 -11.91
C ASN A 44 2.76 -7.60 -10.82
N VAL A 45 1.83 -6.78 -10.32
CA VAL A 45 2.08 -5.85 -9.21
C VAL A 45 1.98 -6.60 -7.89
N SER A 46 2.95 -6.37 -7.00
CA SER A 46 2.99 -6.98 -5.67
C SER A 46 2.69 -5.96 -4.60
N TYR A 47 1.78 -6.30 -3.69
CA TYR A 47 1.34 -5.51 -2.55
C TYR A 47 1.72 -6.23 -1.26
N CYS A 48 2.59 -5.62 -0.45
CA CYS A 48 2.92 -6.12 0.88
C CYS A 48 2.33 -5.19 1.93
N ILE A 49 1.56 -5.74 2.86
CA ILE A 49 0.87 -5.00 3.90
C ILE A 49 1.31 -5.53 5.26
N SER A 50 1.55 -4.62 6.20
CA SER A 50 1.88 -4.97 7.58
C SER A 50 1.50 -3.87 8.55
N TYR A 51 1.24 -4.28 9.79
CA TYR A 51 1.05 -3.39 10.92
C TYR A 51 2.16 -3.61 11.95
N SER A 52 2.72 -2.52 12.46
CA SER A 52 3.67 -2.55 13.58
C SER A 52 2.97 -2.41 14.93
N LEU A 53 3.69 -2.73 16.01
CA LEU A 53 3.21 -2.55 17.38
C LEU A 53 2.95 -1.06 17.71
N ASP A 54 3.66 -0.16 17.06
CA ASP A 54 3.50 1.30 17.22
C ASP A 54 2.32 1.89 16.42
N ASP A 55 1.32 1.06 16.09
CA ASP A 55 0.11 1.44 15.33
C ASP A 55 0.40 2.13 13.98
N ARG A 56 1.40 1.62 13.27
CA ARG A 56 1.74 2.07 11.91
C ARG A 56 1.37 1.01 10.89
N MET A 57 0.58 1.40 9.90
CA MET A 57 0.36 0.61 8.70
C MET A 57 1.46 0.93 7.69
N THR A 58 2.11 -0.10 7.17
CA THR A 58 3.04 -0.01 6.04
C THR A 58 2.50 -0.79 4.87
N ILE A 59 2.38 -0.13 3.72
CA ILE A 59 2.06 -0.78 2.45
C ILE A 59 3.21 -0.52 1.49
N SER A 60 3.78 -1.59 0.92
CA SER A 60 4.72 -1.46 -0.19
C SER A 60 4.13 -2.02 -1.48
N VAL A 61 4.23 -1.24 -2.54
CA VAL A 61 3.83 -1.60 -3.91
C VAL A 61 5.10 -1.80 -4.74
N VAL A 62 5.27 -3.00 -5.28
CA VAL A 62 6.38 -3.34 -6.17
C VAL A 62 5.84 -3.50 -7.57
N ASP A 63 6.42 -2.76 -8.51
CA ASP A 63 6.02 -2.77 -9.91
C ASP A 63 7.26 -2.77 -10.82
N LEU A 64 7.06 -3.18 -12.07
CA LEU A 64 8.04 -3.16 -13.13
C LEU A 64 8.30 -1.74 -13.62
N GLY A 65 9.57 -1.47 -13.91
CA GLY A 65 10.07 -0.21 -14.41
C GLY A 65 10.59 0.74 -13.33
N PRO A 66 11.16 1.87 -13.77
CA PRO A 66 11.84 2.82 -12.90
C PRO A 66 10.89 3.82 -12.20
N ILE A 67 9.60 3.79 -12.53
CA ILE A 67 8.61 4.75 -12.03
C ILE A 67 7.74 4.04 -10.97
N PRO A 68 7.64 4.57 -9.73
CA PRO A 68 6.82 3.96 -8.69
C PRO A 68 5.34 3.96 -9.07
N ASN A 69 4.65 2.89 -8.68
CA ASN A 69 3.21 2.74 -8.82
C ASN A 69 2.50 3.26 -7.56
N ALA A 70 1.77 4.36 -7.70
CA ALA A 70 1.00 5.01 -6.65
C ALA A 70 -0.52 4.80 -6.78
N SER A 71 -0.94 3.79 -7.55
CA SER A 71 -2.36 3.54 -7.87
C SER A 71 -3.24 3.29 -6.65
N LEU A 72 -2.66 2.85 -5.52
CA LEU A 72 -3.39 2.68 -4.27
C LEU A 72 -3.67 3.99 -3.52
N LEU A 73 -2.89 5.04 -3.76
CA LEU A 73 -3.01 6.30 -3.06
C LEU A 73 -4.45 6.89 -3.13
N PRO A 74 -5.07 7.06 -4.33
CA PRO A 74 -6.42 7.62 -4.42
C PRO A 74 -7.51 6.74 -3.78
N ILE A 75 -7.22 5.47 -3.50
CA ILE A 75 -8.15 4.54 -2.86
C ILE A 75 -8.04 4.62 -1.33
N LEU A 76 -6.82 4.71 -0.81
CA LEU A 76 -6.54 4.62 0.62
C LEU A 76 -6.51 5.97 1.33
N GLU A 77 -6.04 7.03 0.65
CA GLU A 77 -5.93 8.37 1.22
C GLU A 77 -7.27 8.91 1.76
N PRO A 78 -8.43 8.74 1.08
CA PRO A 78 -9.72 9.18 1.62
C PRO A 78 -10.14 8.47 2.92
N ILE A 79 -9.55 7.31 3.23
CA ILE A 79 -9.94 6.45 4.36
C ILE A 79 -8.98 6.64 5.53
N TYR A 80 -7.68 6.66 5.25
CA TYR A 80 -6.61 6.68 6.26
C TYR A 80 -5.86 8.01 6.35
N GLY A 81 -6.17 8.97 5.49
CA GLY A 81 -5.46 10.25 5.36
C GLY A 81 -4.21 10.15 4.47
N GLU A 82 -3.44 11.24 4.41
CA GLU A 82 -2.22 11.31 3.61
C GLU A 82 -1.08 10.47 4.24
N PRO A 83 -0.46 9.53 3.49
CA PRO A 83 0.68 8.78 3.99
C PRO A 83 2.00 9.56 3.92
N GLU A 84 2.96 9.16 4.75
CA GLU A 84 4.37 9.38 4.41
C GLU A 84 4.80 8.41 3.32
N MET A 85 5.52 8.90 2.30
CA MET A 85 5.87 8.10 1.12
C MET A 85 7.35 8.15 0.78
N TYR A 86 7.87 7.01 0.37
CA TYR A 86 9.25 6.83 -0.08
C TYR A 86 9.29 5.85 -1.24
N ALA A 87 10.02 6.18 -2.29
CA ALA A 87 10.23 5.28 -3.42
C ALA A 87 11.72 4.93 -3.57
N LYS A 88 12.03 3.69 -3.91
CA LYS A 88 13.39 3.27 -4.24
C LYS A 88 13.40 2.12 -5.26
N PRO A 89 14.43 2.01 -6.10
CA PRO A 89 14.68 0.78 -6.86
C PRO A 89 14.77 -0.41 -5.91
N TRP A 90 14.30 -1.57 -6.37
CA TRP A 90 14.43 -2.79 -5.58
C TRP A 90 15.90 -3.20 -5.52
N VAL A 91 16.39 -3.47 -4.30
CA VAL A 91 17.80 -3.78 -4.03
C VAL A 91 18.32 -4.96 -4.86
N ILE A 92 17.45 -5.93 -5.14
CA ILE A 92 17.83 -7.16 -5.85
C ILE A 92 17.76 -6.98 -7.37
N ASN A 93 16.79 -6.21 -7.86
CA ASN A 93 16.60 -5.98 -9.29
C ASN A 93 16.18 -4.52 -9.57
N PRO A 94 17.05 -3.73 -10.24
CA PRO A 94 16.77 -2.33 -10.53
C PRO A 94 15.64 -2.12 -11.54
N ASP A 95 15.20 -3.17 -12.24
CA ASP A 95 14.05 -3.13 -13.14
C ASP A 95 12.72 -3.05 -12.39
N TYR A 96 12.74 -3.13 -11.05
CA TYR A 96 11.57 -2.96 -10.22
C TYR A 96 11.72 -1.75 -9.31
N THR A 97 10.63 -1.04 -9.12
CA THR A 97 10.55 0.06 -8.16
C THR A 97 9.60 -0.31 -7.04
N ILE A 98 10.02 -0.01 -5.80
CA ILE A 98 9.21 -0.15 -4.61
C ILE A 98 8.73 1.24 -4.20
N LEU A 99 7.42 1.46 -4.20
CA LEU A 99 6.80 2.53 -3.43
C LEU A 99 6.46 2.00 -2.04
N ILE A 100 6.79 2.76 -1.00
CA ILE A 100 6.43 2.45 0.38
C ILE A 100 5.62 3.62 0.92
N MET A 101 4.45 3.31 1.47
CA MET A 101 3.51 4.25 2.08
C MET A 101 3.30 3.87 3.54
N PHE A 102 3.35 4.87 4.42
CA PHE A 102 3.20 4.72 5.86
C PHE A 102 2.06 5.59 6.37
N TRP A 103 1.18 5.00 7.16
CA TRP A 103 0.15 5.72 7.91
C TRP A 103 0.35 5.49 9.40
N GLU A 104 0.29 6.58 10.17
CA GLU A 104 0.22 6.52 11.64
C GLU A 104 -1.23 6.50 12.10
N ASN A 105 -1.51 5.76 13.17
CA ASN A 105 -2.86 5.64 13.76
C ASN A 105 -3.89 5.09 12.76
N ALA A 106 -3.47 4.23 11.84
CA ALA A 106 -4.32 3.63 10.81
C ALA A 106 -5.22 2.51 11.40
N THR A 107 -5.99 2.86 12.43
CA THR A 107 -7.08 2.02 12.93
C THR A 107 -8.33 2.34 12.14
N ILE A 108 -9.00 1.30 11.64
CA ILE A 108 -10.30 1.47 11.01
C ILE A 108 -11.24 2.02 12.07
N ASN A 109 -11.72 3.25 11.86
CA ASN A 109 -12.85 3.80 12.60
C ASN A 109 -14.08 2.96 12.21
N THR A 110 -14.31 1.84 12.90
CA THR A 110 -15.45 0.93 12.67
C THR A 110 -16.81 1.57 12.99
N ASN A 111 -16.86 2.86 13.32
CA ASN A 111 -18.07 3.61 13.61
C ASN A 111 -18.65 4.39 12.42
N GLN A 112 -18.13 4.22 11.20
CA GLN A 112 -18.78 4.77 10.01
C GLN A 112 -19.06 3.67 8.98
N GLY A 113 -20.33 3.28 8.88
CA GLY A 113 -20.87 2.68 7.66
C GLY A 113 -21.25 1.21 7.72
N VAL A 114 -21.98 0.76 8.75
CA VAL A 114 -23.03 -0.24 8.46
C VAL A 114 -24.07 0.49 7.63
N LEU A 115 -24.11 0.21 6.33
CA LEU A 115 -25.25 0.55 5.48
C LEU A 115 -26.52 0.03 6.18
N GLN A 116 -27.36 0.95 6.63
CA GLN A 116 -28.77 0.70 6.91
C GLN A 116 -29.52 0.50 5.59
#